data_AF-A0A7V4AMJ9-F1
#
_entry.id   AF-A0A7V4AMJ9-F1
#
_cell.length_a   1.000
_cell.length_b   1.000
_cell.length_c   1.000
_cell.angle_alpha   90.00
_cell.angle_beta   90.00
_cell.angle_gamma   90.00
#
_symmetry.space_group_name_H-M   'P 1'
#
loop_
_entity.id
_entity.type
_entity.pdbx_description
1 polymer ?
#
loop_
_entity_poly.entity_id
_entity_poly.type
_entity_poly.pdbx_seq_one_letter_code
_entity_poly.pdbx_strand_id
1 'polypeptide(L)'
;MTVEPFRNQPIETFGTEEARREMKEALKRVRAEFGRHWGLYLDGAWVDTGERILSLNPSAPSEVVGSTAKATRAEAEAALEAAWRAFRTWKDWPQEDRSRLLLKAAALMKRRRRELEATLVYEIGKNWTEASAEVAEAIDFLEYYARQALKYKYPSVEVVPFPGEDNESFYIPLGAGVVIAPWNFPIAIFTGMIAGPVAVGNTVVAKPAEDTVVIAAKVFEIFHEAGFPPGVVNFLPGGKPASW
;
A
#
# COMPACT_ATOMS: atom_id res chain seq x y z
N MET A 1 14.37 -1.09 18.29
CA MET A 1 13.28 -2.08 18.08
C MET A 1 13.92 -3.42 17.78
N THR A 2 13.54 -4.49 18.49
CA THR A 2 14.03 -5.85 18.21
C THR A 2 12.86 -6.69 17.75
N VAL A 3 12.98 -7.27 16.57
CA VAL A 3 12.00 -8.19 15.96
C VAL A 3 12.74 -9.40 15.42
N GLU A 4 12.01 -10.47 15.12
CA GLU A 4 12.61 -11.64 14.49
C GLU A 4 13.33 -11.26 13.18
N PRO A 5 14.44 -11.95 12.85
CA PRO A 5 15.12 -11.78 11.57
C PRO A 5 14.14 -11.90 10.41
N PHE A 6 14.30 -11.04 9.40
CA PHE A 6 13.45 -11.07 8.20
C PHE A 6 13.47 -12.47 7.58
N ARG A 7 12.28 -12.94 7.20
CA ARG A 7 12.07 -14.13 6.38
C ARG A 7 10.95 -13.82 5.41
N ASN A 8 11.13 -14.24 4.16
CA ASN A 8 10.09 -14.12 3.16
C ASN A 8 8.83 -14.86 3.62
N GLN A 9 7.68 -14.24 3.38
CA GLN A 9 6.38 -14.82 3.61
C GLN A 9 6.20 -16.04 2.69
N PRO A 10 5.90 -17.23 3.23
CA PRO A 10 5.70 -18.41 2.39
C PRO A 10 4.56 -18.21 1.40
N ILE A 11 4.82 -18.59 0.15
CA ILE A 11 3.84 -18.64 -0.94
C ILE A 11 2.98 -19.89 -0.76
N GLU A 12 1.67 -19.73 -0.82
CA GLU A 12 0.72 -20.84 -0.74
C GLU A 12 0.71 -21.62 -2.05
N THR A 13 0.92 -22.93 -1.95
CA THR A 13 0.88 -23.84 -3.12
C THR A 13 -0.49 -24.47 -3.32
N PHE A 14 -1.39 -24.33 -2.34
CA PHE A 14 -2.72 -24.96 -2.33
C PHE A 14 -2.66 -26.48 -2.50
N GLY A 15 -1.58 -27.10 -2.00
CA GLY A 15 -1.38 -28.55 -2.00
C GLY A 15 -2.26 -29.30 -1.01
N THR A 16 -2.75 -28.62 0.03
CA THR A 16 -3.61 -29.20 1.08
C THR A 16 -5.09 -28.92 0.82
N GLU A 17 -5.98 -29.79 1.31
CA GLU A 17 -7.42 -29.59 1.18
C GLU A 17 -7.90 -28.36 1.97
N GLU A 18 -7.27 -28.09 3.13
CA GLU A 18 -7.56 -26.93 3.95
C GLU A 18 -7.27 -25.61 3.21
N ALA A 19 -6.10 -25.48 2.59
CA ALA A 19 -5.76 -24.29 1.81
C ALA A 19 -6.73 -24.06 0.64
N ARG A 20 -7.15 -25.13 -0.04
CA ARG A 20 -8.14 -25.06 -1.13
C ARG A 20 -9.51 -24.64 -0.61
N ARG A 21 -9.94 -25.18 0.54
CA ARG A 21 -11.20 -24.80 1.19
C ARG A 21 -11.19 -23.32 1.56
N GLU A 22 -10.13 -22.84 2.20
CA GLU A 22 -9.98 -21.42 2.57
C GLU A 22 -10.03 -20.50 1.34
N MET A 23 -9.35 -20.86 0.26
CA MET A 23 -9.35 -20.08 -0.98
C MET A 23 -10.75 -20.05 -1.61
N LYS A 24 -11.45 -21.19 -1.67
CA LYS A 24 -12.83 -21.25 -2.18
C LYS A 24 -13.77 -20.38 -1.35
N GLU A 25 -13.64 -20.38 -0.03
CA GLU A 25 -14.45 -19.51 0.83
C GLU A 25 -14.11 -18.03 0.64
N ALA A 26 -12.83 -17.69 0.46
CA ALA A 26 -12.44 -16.32 0.13
C ALA A 26 -12.99 -15.86 -1.22
N LEU A 27 -12.92 -16.71 -2.25
CA LEU A 27 -13.52 -16.44 -3.57
C LEU A 27 -15.03 -16.19 -3.46
N LYS A 28 -15.77 -17.02 -2.71
CA LYS A 28 -17.21 -16.80 -2.47
C LYS A 28 -17.48 -15.45 -1.79
N ARG A 29 -16.71 -15.11 -0.75
CA ARG A 29 -16.87 -13.83 -0.03
C ARG A 29 -16.60 -12.64 -0.93
N VAL A 30 -15.47 -12.63 -1.65
CA VAL A 30 -15.12 -11.53 -2.56
C VAL A 30 -16.17 -11.38 -3.67
N ARG A 31 -16.65 -12.49 -4.24
CA ARG A 31 -17.69 -12.44 -5.27
C ARG A 31 -19.03 -11.89 -4.74
N ALA A 32 -19.36 -12.15 -3.47
CA ALA A 32 -20.55 -11.58 -2.83
C ALA A 32 -20.43 -10.06 -2.58
N GLU A 33 -19.21 -9.51 -2.61
CA GLU A 33 -18.93 -8.07 -2.52
C GLU A 33 -18.87 -7.37 -3.89
N PHE A 34 -19.10 -8.08 -5.00
CA PHE A 34 -19.04 -7.49 -6.33
C PHE A 34 -19.98 -6.28 -6.47
N GLY A 35 -19.49 -5.25 -7.16
CA GLY A 35 -20.20 -3.99 -7.33
C GLY A 35 -20.07 -3.03 -6.13
N ARG A 36 -19.33 -3.41 -5.07
CA ARG A 36 -18.97 -2.48 -3.99
C ARG A 36 -18.23 -1.25 -4.53
N HIS A 37 -18.45 -0.13 -3.86
CA HIS A 37 -17.86 1.15 -4.18
C HIS A 37 -16.89 1.62 -3.08
N TRP A 38 -15.74 2.18 -3.46
CA TRP A 38 -14.79 2.83 -2.56
C TRP A 38 -14.54 4.27 -2.98
N GLY A 39 -14.54 5.19 -2.01
CA GLY A 39 -14.09 6.56 -2.24
C GLY A 39 -12.58 6.66 -2.48
N LEU A 40 -12.10 7.87 -2.71
CA LEU A 40 -10.70 8.24 -2.52
C LEU A 40 -10.36 8.11 -1.03
N TYR A 41 -9.09 7.94 -0.68
CA TYR A 41 -8.63 8.08 0.70
C TYR A 41 -7.80 9.35 0.81
N LEU A 42 -8.38 10.39 1.41
CA LEU A 42 -7.81 11.72 1.50
C LEU A 42 -7.76 12.16 2.96
N ASP A 43 -6.58 12.54 3.42
CA ASP A 43 -6.40 13.08 4.77
C ASP A 43 -7.01 12.20 5.89
N GLY A 44 -6.84 10.89 5.77
CA GLY A 44 -7.34 9.94 6.78
C GLY A 44 -8.81 9.56 6.65
N ALA A 45 -9.54 10.06 5.64
CA ALA A 45 -10.96 9.80 5.43
C ALA A 45 -11.27 9.30 4.02
N TRP A 46 -12.34 8.52 3.90
CA TRP A 46 -12.88 8.12 2.60
C TRP A 46 -13.75 9.26 2.03
N VAL A 47 -13.45 9.71 0.81
CA VAL A 47 -14.11 10.83 0.14
C VAL A 47 -14.63 10.36 -1.23
N ASP A 48 -15.93 10.46 -1.45
CA ASP A 48 -16.55 10.09 -2.73
C ASP A 48 -16.49 11.26 -3.74
N THR A 49 -16.59 10.96 -5.04
CA THR A 49 -16.66 11.95 -6.12
C THR A 49 -17.81 11.65 -7.08
N GLY A 50 -18.09 12.57 -8.00
CA GLY A 50 -19.20 12.39 -8.97
C GLY A 50 -18.91 11.36 -10.06
N GLU A 51 -17.65 11.15 -10.44
CA GLU A 51 -17.23 10.19 -11.46
C GLU A 51 -16.66 8.92 -10.84
N ARG A 52 -16.78 7.79 -11.55
CA ARG A 52 -16.33 6.48 -11.08
C ARG A 52 -15.42 5.79 -12.07
N ILE A 53 -14.50 4.97 -11.54
CA ILE A 53 -13.71 4.00 -12.31
C ILE A 53 -14.29 2.62 -12.02
N LEU A 54 -14.72 1.91 -13.07
CA LEU A 54 -15.18 0.53 -12.97
C LEU A 54 -14.00 -0.42 -13.14
N SER A 55 -13.95 -1.45 -12.30
CA SER A 55 -13.01 -2.55 -12.43
C SER A 55 -13.79 -3.82 -12.83
N LEU A 56 -13.40 -4.41 -13.96
CA LEU A 56 -14.11 -5.52 -14.59
C LEU A 56 -13.36 -6.82 -14.38
N ASN A 57 -14.09 -7.94 -14.30
CA ASN A 57 -13.47 -9.26 -14.23
C ASN A 57 -12.94 -9.65 -15.63
N PRO A 58 -11.61 -9.77 -15.85
CA PRO A 58 -11.08 -10.08 -17.18
C PRO A 58 -11.46 -11.49 -17.66
N SER A 59 -11.85 -12.40 -16.75
CA SER A 59 -12.35 -13.73 -17.11
C SER A 59 -13.82 -13.75 -17.49
N ALA A 60 -14.58 -12.70 -17.12
CA ALA A 60 -15.98 -12.52 -17.45
C ALA A 60 -16.31 -11.01 -17.49
N PRO A 61 -15.97 -10.28 -18.57
CA PRO A 61 -15.96 -8.81 -18.58
C PRO A 61 -17.32 -8.13 -18.39
N SER A 62 -18.41 -8.88 -18.48
CA SER A 62 -19.75 -8.41 -18.09
C SER A 62 -19.95 -8.30 -16.57
N GLU A 63 -19.06 -8.90 -15.77
CA GLU A 63 -19.07 -8.82 -14.31
C GLU A 63 -18.21 -7.64 -13.83
N VAL A 64 -18.84 -6.74 -13.07
CA VAL A 64 -18.15 -5.63 -12.39
C VAL A 64 -17.66 -6.12 -11.02
N VAL A 65 -16.34 -6.20 -10.85
CA VAL A 65 -15.73 -6.57 -9.56
C VAL A 65 -16.00 -5.49 -8.53
N GLY A 66 -15.90 -4.22 -8.93
CA GLY A 66 -16.20 -3.09 -8.07
C GLY A 66 -15.98 -1.76 -8.76
N SER A 67 -16.10 -0.67 -8.00
CA SER A 67 -15.84 0.67 -8.51
C SER A 67 -15.12 1.53 -7.48
N THR A 68 -14.39 2.53 -7.96
CA THR A 68 -13.82 3.57 -7.10
C THR A 68 -14.28 4.94 -7.55
N ALA A 69 -14.23 5.93 -6.65
CA ALA A 69 -14.29 7.33 -7.02
C ALA A 69 -13.16 7.67 -8.00
N LYS A 70 -13.35 8.69 -8.83
CA LYS A 70 -12.32 9.17 -9.76
C LYS A 70 -11.81 10.53 -9.29
N ALA A 71 -10.51 10.61 -9.06
CA ALA A 71 -9.85 11.86 -8.69
C ALA A 71 -9.81 12.83 -9.88
N THR A 72 -10.15 14.10 -9.62
CA THR A 72 -9.90 15.20 -10.54
C THR A 72 -8.64 15.95 -10.11
N ARG A 73 -8.32 17.05 -10.80
CA ARG A 73 -7.25 17.96 -10.40
C ARG A 73 -7.48 18.56 -9.00
N ALA A 74 -8.73 18.84 -8.64
CA ALA A 74 -9.06 19.42 -7.33
C ALA A 74 -8.70 18.45 -6.19
N GLU A 75 -9.04 17.16 -6.33
CA GLU A 75 -8.67 16.14 -5.34
C GLU A 75 -7.16 15.87 -5.33
N ALA A 76 -6.47 16.02 -6.46
CA ALA A 76 -5.01 15.94 -6.52
C ALA A 76 -4.33 17.08 -5.74
N GLU A 77 -4.82 18.31 -5.88
CA GLU A 77 -4.34 19.48 -5.12
C GLU A 77 -4.61 19.29 -3.61
N ALA A 78 -5.82 18.83 -3.24
CA ALA A 78 -6.16 18.53 -1.85
C ALA A 78 -5.29 17.44 -1.22
N ALA A 79 -4.96 16.37 -1.98
CA ALA A 79 -4.08 15.31 -1.51
C ALA A 79 -2.64 15.79 -1.30
N LEU A 80 -2.13 16.66 -2.18
CA LEU A 80 -0.81 17.26 -2.04
C LEU A 80 -0.73 18.16 -0.80
N GLU A 81 -1.75 18.98 -0.57
CA GLU A 81 -1.83 19.81 0.64
C GLU A 81 -1.88 18.96 1.91
N ALA A 82 -2.66 17.87 1.91
CA ALA A 82 -2.73 16.93 3.02
C ALA A 82 -1.39 16.23 3.27
N ALA A 83 -0.71 15.77 2.21
CA ALA A 83 0.59 15.13 2.30
C ALA A 83 1.65 16.07 2.87
N TRP A 84 1.77 17.30 2.33
CA TRP A 84 2.71 18.30 2.87
C TRP A 84 2.38 18.72 4.30
N ARG A 85 1.09 18.79 4.68
CA ARG A 85 0.69 19.04 6.05
C ARG A 85 1.13 17.90 6.98
N ALA A 86 0.88 16.65 6.61
CA ALA A 86 1.26 15.48 7.38
C ALA A 86 2.78 15.35 7.51
N PHE A 87 3.52 15.65 6.44
CA PHE A 87 4.98 15.59 6.40
C PHE A 87 5.64 16.44 7.50
N ARG A 88 5.06 17.62 7.82
CA ARG A 88 5.58 18.54 8.85
C ARG A 88 5.82 17.85 10.19
N THR A 89 4.97 16.89 10.56
CA THR A 89 5.09 16.14 11.82
C THR A 89 5.56 14.71 11.61
N TRP A 90 5.19 14.06 10.51
CA TRP A 90 5.56 12.66 10.23
C TRP A 90 7.07 12.44 10.11
N LYS A 91 7.79 13.42 9.54
CA LYS A 91 9.26 13.40 9.44
C LYS A 91 9.95 13.32 10.80
N ASP A 92 9.32 13.87 11.84
CA ASP A 92 9.88 13.96 13.19
C ASP A 92 9.48 12.78 14.09
N TRP A 93 8.65 11.85 13.61
CA TRP A 93 8.38 10.62 14.34
C TRP A 93 9.68 9.83 14.55
N PRO A 94 9.86 9.17 15.71
CA PRO A 94 10.95 8.22 15.87
C PRO A 94 10.91 7.13 14.79
N GLN A 95 12.06 6.75 14.25
CA GLN A 95 12.12 5.74 13.19
C GLN A 95 11.50 4.41 13.64
N GLU A 96 11.67 4.05 14.92
CA GLU A 96 11.04 2.88 15.52
C GLU A 96 9.50 2.93 15.50
N ASP A 97 8.87 4.10 15.64
CA ASP A 97 7.41 4.25 15.59
C ASP A 97 6.88 4.05 14.17
N ARG A 98 7.55 4.65 13.18
CA ARG A 98 7.21 4.42 11.75
C ARG A 98 7.36 2.95 11.38
N SER A 99 8.46 2.33 11.78
CA SER A 99 8.70 0.90 11.54
C SER A 99 7.65 0.01 12.22
N ARG A 100 7.22 0.31 13.45
CA ARG A 100 6.12 -0.41 14.14
C ARG A 100 4.81 -0.31 13.36
N LEU A 101 4.52 0.86 12.78
CA LEU A 101 3.29 1.08 12.02
C LEU A 101 3.28 0.24 10.72
N LEU A 102 4.41 0.16 10.01
CA LEU A 102 4.54 -0.75 8.86
C LEU A 102 4.38 -2.22 9.24
N LEU A 103 4.95 -2.65 10.38
CA LEU A 103 4.77 -4.02 10.86
C LEU A 103 3.31 -4.33 11.24
N LYS A 104 2.59 -3.34 11.78
CA LYS A 104 1.14 -3.47 12.02
C LYS A 104 0.39 -3.66 10.69
N ALA A 105 0.72 -2.88 9.66
CA ALA A 105 0.12 -3.04 8.33
C ALA A 105 0.45 -4.43 7.73
N ALA A 106 1.68 -4.93 7.87
CA ALA A 106 2.06 -6.27 7.42
C ALA A 106 1.23 -7.36 8.11
N ALA A 107 1.06 -7.26 9.43
CA ALA A 107 0.26 -8.21 10.21
C ALA A 107 -1.22 -8.21 9.79
N LEU A 108 -1.79 -7.03 9.50
CA LEU A 108 -3.16 -6.89 9.00
C LEU A 108 -3.31 -7.49 7.59
N MET A 109 -2.37 -7.19 6.68
CA MET A 109 -2.34 -7.76 5.34
C MET A 109 -2.24 -9.29 5.37
N LYS A 110 -1.40 -9.84 6.25
CA LYS A 110 -1.27 -11.29 6.46
C LYS A 110 -2.56 -11.94 6.93
N ARG A 111 -3.32 -11.29 7.82
CA ARG A 111 -4.65 -11.78 8.28
C ARG A 111 -5.69 -11.77 7.16
N ARG A 112 -5.59 -10.82 6.23
CA ARG A 112 -6.49 -10.67 5.08
C ARG A 112 -6.00 -11.36 3.80
N ARG A 113 -4.91 -12.13 3.85
CA ARG A 113 -4.22 -12.65 2.65
C ARG A 113 -5.14 -13.36 1.65
N ARG A 114 -6.02 -14.27 2.11
CA ARG A 114 -6.93 -15.03 1.22
C ARG A 114 -7.95 -14.13 0.52
N GLU A 115 -8.40 -13.08 1.20
CA GLU A 115 -9.33 -12.07 0.62
C GLU A 115 -8.62 -11.27 -0.49
N LEU A 116 -7.39 -10.84 -0.24
CA LEU A 116 -6.58 -10.09 -1.20
C LEU A 116 -6.24 -10.96 -2.42
N GLU A 117 -5.85 -12.21 -2.19
CA GLU A 117 -5.59 -13.20 -3.25
C GLU A 117 -6.83 -13.44 -4.11
N ALA A 118 -7.99 -13.66 -3.48
CA ALA A 118 -9.25 -13.83 -4.19
C ALA A 118 -9.65 -12.59 -5.00
N THR A 119 -9.33 -11.39 -4.49
CA THR A 119 -9.55 -10.13 -5.22
C THR A 119 -8.65 -10.08 -6.47
N LEU A 120 -7.36 -10.43 -6.37
CA LEU A 120 -6.46 -10.48 -7.52
C LEU A 120 -6.93 -11.50 -8.58
N VAL A 121 -7.45 -12.65 -8.15
CA VAL A 121 -8.03 -13.66 -9.06
C VAL A 121 -9.16 -13.05 -9.89
N TYR A 122 -10.06 -12.31 -9.25
CA TYR A 122 -11.22 -11.73 -9.94
C TYR A 122 -10.91 -10.45 -10.70
N GLU A 123 -10.05 -9.58 -10.18
CA GLU A 123 -9.82 -8.26 -10.74
C GLU A 123 -8.80 -8.27 -11.88
N ILE A 124 -7.76 -9.10 -11.79
CA ILE A 124 -6.70 -9.15 -12.82
C ILE A 124 -6.47 -10.55 -13.40
N GLY A 125 -7.31 -11.53 -13.06
CA GLY A 125 -7.27 -12.85 -13.67
C GLY A 125 -6.05 -13.68 -13.27
N LYS A 126 -5.40 -13.39 -12.14
CA LYS A 126 -4.29 -14.22 -11.65
C LYS A 126 -4.81 -15.60 -11.24
N ASN A 127 -4.02 -16.64 -11.50
CA ASN A 127 -4.27 -17.93 -10.87
C ASN A 127 -3.95 -17.86 -9.36
N TRP A 128 -4.32 -18.88 -8.60
CA TRP A 128 -4.23 -18.85 -7.14
C TRP A 128 -2.79 -18.68 -6.63
N THR A 129 -1.83 -19.38 -7.23
CA THR A 129 -0.42 -19.33 -6.81
C THR A 129 0.21 -17.99 -7.15
N GLU A 130 -0.09 -17.43 -8.33
CA GLU A 130 0.34 -16.09 -8.74
C GLU A 130 -0.21 -15.00 -7.80
N ALA A 131 -1.50 -15.11 -7.43
CA ALA A 131 -2.12 -14.21 -6.46
C ALA A 131 -1.47 -14.36 -5.06
N SER A 132 -1.19 -15.59 -4.62
CA SER A 132 -0.51 -15.82 -3.34
C SER A 132 0.91 -15.27 -3.33
N ALA A 133 1.67 -15.44 -4.42
CA ALA A 133 3.02 -14.91 -4.53
C ALA A 133 3.02 -13.39 -4.40
N GLU A 134 2.07 -12.73 -5.06
CA GLU A 134 1.98 -11.27 -5.04
C GLU A 134 1.62 -10.71 -3.65
N VAL A 135 0.64 -11.31 -2.96
CA VAL A 135 0.29 -10.88 -1.60
C VAL A 135 1.44 -11.16 -0.63
N ALA A 136 2.16 -12.27 -0.79
CA ALA A 136 3.35 -12.56 0.01
C ALA A 136 4.44 -11.50 -0.23
N GLU A 137 4.69 -11.10 -1.47
CA GLU A 137 5.67 -10.07 -1.81
C GLU A 137 5.30 -8.69 -1.23
N ALA A 138 4.00 -8.33 -1.22
CA ALA A 138 3.53 -7.10 -0.56
C ALA A 138 3.80 -7.11 0.96
N ILE A 139 3.55 -8.24 1.63
CA ILE A 139 3.88 -8.44 3.04
C ILE A 139 5.40 -8.33 3.25
N ASP A 140 6.19 -8.93 2.37
CA ASP A 140 7.64 -8.87 2.42
C ASP A 140 8.15 -7.43 2.29
N PHE A 141 7.59 -6.60 1.42
CA PHE A 141 7.99 -5.19 1.33
C PHE A 141 7.73 -4.43 2.63
N LEU A 142 6.58 -4.64 3.27
CA LEU A 142 6.26 -3.99 4.55
C LEU A 142 7.22 -4.46 5.65
N GLU A 143 7.45 -5.76 5.76
CA GLU A 143 8.36 -6.36 6.75
C GLU A 143 9.83 -5.94 6.51
N TYR A 144 10.27 -5.98 5.26
CA TYR A 144 11.63 -5.67 4.86
C TYR A 144 11.94 -4.19 5.06
N TYR A 145 11.11 -3.28 4.54
CA TYR A 145 11.35 -1.84 4.67
C TYR A 145 11.21 -1.35 6.11
N ALA A 146 10.29 -1.91 6.91
CA ALA A 146 10.22 -1.61 8.34
C ALA A 146 11.55 -1.89 9.06
N ARG A 147 12.25 -2.97 8.70
CA ARG A 147 13.55 -3.35 9.26
C ARG A 147 14.69 -2.53 8.66
N GLN A 148 14.73 -2.34 7.34
CA GLN A 148 15.80 -1.60 6.68
C GLN A 148 15.83 -0.13 7.09
N ALA A 149 14.67 0.50 7.29
CA ALA A 149 14.60 1.91 7.66
C ALA A 149 15.31 2.23 8.99
N LEU A 150 15.42 1.26 9.90
CA LEU A 150 16.17 1.42 11.16
C LEU A 150 17.67 1.59 10.96
N LYS A 151 18.23 1.16 9.82
CA LYS A 151 19.65 1.38 9.50
C LYS A 151 19.98 2.84 9.20
N TYR A 152 18.96 3.64 8.84
CA TYR A 152 19.09 5.05 8.48
C TYR A 152 18.60 5.99 9.59
N LYS A 153 18.40 5.47 10.82
CA LYS A 153 17.93 6.27 11.94
C LYS A 153 18.99 7.25 12.43
N TYR A 154 18.57 8.41 12.92
CA TYR A 154 19.47 9.43 13.45
C TYR A 154 20.33 8.92 14.65
N PRO A 155 21.62 9.28 14.70
CA PRO A 155 22.53 9.51 13.57
C PRO A 155 23.04 8.16 13.02
N SER A 156 23.17 8.03 11.69
CA SER A 156 23.57 6.77 11.05
C SER A 156 24.77 6.89 10.09
N VAL A 157 25.37 8.07 9.96
CA VAL A 157 26.50 8.29 9.04
C VAL A 157 27.81 8.18 9.82
N GLU A 158 28.71 7.33 9.33
CA GLU A 158 30.08 7.27 9.83
C GLU A 158 30.87 8.50 9.35
N VAL A 159 31.49 9.22 10.29
CA VAL A 159 32.25 10.46 10.02
C VAL A 159 33.66 10.35 10.59
N VAL A 160 34.60 11.07 9.98
CA VAL A 160 35.96 11.23 10.52
C VAL A 160 35.94 12.29 11.62
N PRO A 161 36.38 12.01 12.85
CA PRO A 161 36.34 12.97 13.95
C PRO A 161 37.40 14.07 13.78
N PHE A 162 37.10 15.26 14.30
CA PHE A 162 38.05 16.38 14.39
C PHE A 162 38.19 16.88 15.83
N PRO A 163 39.41 17.09 16.37
CA PRO A 163 39.60 17.49 17.76
C PRO A 163 38.93 18.83 18.10
N GLY A 164 38.08 18.84 19.13
CA GLY A 164 37.39 20.04 19.61
C GLY A 164 36.07 20.35 18.88
N GLU A 165 35.65 19.52 17.92
CA GLU A 165 34.40 19.68 17.18
C GLU A 165 33.48 18.47 17.35
N ASP A 166 32.18 18.73 17.38
CA ASP A 166 31.15 17.70 17.18
C ASP A 166 30.74 17.72 15.71
N ASN A 167 31.05 16.65 14.99
CA ASN A 167 30.73 16.49 13.58
C ASN A 167 29.64 15.43 13.48
N GLU A 168 28.44 15.82 13.05
CA GLU A 168 27.32 14.91 12.93
C GLU A 168 26.72 14.98 11.52
N SER A 169 26.45 13.82 10.94
CA SER A 169 25.74 13.68 9.68
C SER A 169 24.61 12.67 9.81
N PHE A 170 23.46 13.00 9.25
CA PHE A 170 22.26 12.19 9.34
C PHE A 170 21.37 12.37 8.12
N TYR A 171 20.52 11.38 7.87
CA TYR A 171 19.55 11.42 6.79
C TYR A 171 18.26 12.12 7.25
N ILE A 172 17.62 12.82 6.32
CA ILE A 172 16.28 13.37 6.47
C ILE A 172 15.40 12.92 5.29
N PRO A 173 14.09 12.74 5.48
CA PRO A 173 13.18 12.46 4.37
C PRO A 173 13.03 13.68 3.45
N LEU A 174 12.61 13.43 2.20
CA LEU A 174 12.55 14.43 1.14
C LEU A 174 11.28 15.30 1.21
N GLY A 175 10.12 14.70 1.45
CA GLY A 175 8.85 15.44 1.45
C GLY A 175 7.65 14.62 1.02
N ALA A 176 6.66 15.31 0.41
CA ALA A 176 5.55 14.67 -0.27
C ALA A 176 5.90 14.29 -1.70
N GLY A 177 5.58 13.07 -2.11
CA GLY A 177 5.80 12.56 -3.46
C GLY A 177 4.61 11.76 -4.00
N VAL A 178 4.65 11.47 -5.30
CA VAL A 178 3.63 10.66 -5.99
C VAL A 178 4.14 9.26 -6.27
N VAL A 179 3.30 8.26 -6.04
CA VAL A 179 3.50 6.87 -6.48
C VAL A 179 2.53 6.59 -7.61
N ILE A 180 3.03 6.18 -8.77
CA ILE A 180 2.24 5.75 -9.91
C ILE A 180 2.58 4.29 -10.17
N ALA A 181 1.63 3.39 -9.93
CA ALA A 181 1.88 1.95 -9.93
C ALA A 181 1.26 1.25 -11.15
N PRO A 182 1.85 0.13 -11.61
CA PRO A 182 1.32 -0.67 -12.71
C PRO A 182 0.20 -1.63 -12.26
N TRP A 183 -0.49 -2.24 -13.22
CA TRP A 183 -1.61 -3.16 -12.99
C TRP A 183 -1.21 -4.64 -12.84
N ASN A 184 0.02 -5.03 -13.19
CA ASN A 184 0.42 -6.44 -13.24
C ASN A 184 0.84 -7.02 -11.88
N PHE A 185 1.28 -6.14 -10.96
CA PHE A 185 1.54 -6.44 -9.55
C PHE A 185 0.92 -5.34 -8.66
N PRO A 186 -0.42 -5.18 -8.69
CA PRO A 186 -1.12 -4.07 -8.08
C PRO A 186 -1.21 -4.12 -6.56
N ILE A 187 -0.79 -5.20 -5.91
CA ILE A 187 -0.57 -5.22 -4.46
C ILE A 187 0.92 -5.12 -4.12
N ALA A 188 1.78 -5.94 -4.75
CA ALA A 188 3.20 -6.00 -4.37
C ALA A 188 3.94 -4.70 -4.69
N ILE A 189 3.96 -4.29 -5.96
CA ILE A 189 4.67 -3.08 -6.40
C ILE A 189 4.00 -1.84 -5.80
N PHE A 190 2.66 -1.80 -5.79
CA PHE A 190 1.91 -0.69 -5.20
C PHE A 190 2.26 -0.48 -3.71
N THR A 191 2.22 -1.55 -2.92
CA THR A 191 2.56 -1.51 -1.50
C THR A 191 4.03 -1.15 -1.30
N GLY A 192 4.94 -1.77 -2.06
CA GLY A 192 6.38 -1.52 -1.94
C GLY A 192 6.77 -0.07 -2.26
N MET A 193 6.23 0.50 -3.34
CA MET A 193 6.47 1.88 -3.74
C MET A 193 5.93 2.90 -2.72
N ILE A 194 4.89 2.55 -1.96
CA ILE A 194 4.36 3.40 -0.88
C ILE A 194 5.17 3.21 0.41
N ALA A 195 5.38 1.96 0.82
CA ALA A 195 5.97 1.62 2.11
C ALA A 195 7.41 2.11 2.25
N GLY A 196 8.24 1.99 1.20
CA GLY A 196 9.64 2.41 1.23
C GLY A 196 9.81 3.89 1.61
N PRO A 197 9.27 4.84 0.82
CA PRO A 197 9.32 6.27 1.14
C PRO A 197 8.70 6.61 2.49
N VAL A 198 7.55 6.01 2.82
CA VAL A 198 6.83 6.30 4.07
C VAL A 198 7.60 5.83 5.30
N ALA A 199 8.29 4.69 5.23
CA ALA A 199 9.07 4.13 6.34
C ALA A 199 10.10 5.12 6.89
N VAL A 200 10.74 5.88 6.01
CA VAL A 200 11.82 6.83 6.36
C VAL A 200 11.29 8.26 6.58
N GLY A 201 9.98 8.49 6.52
CA GLY A 201 9.36 9.76 6.90
C GLY A 201 8.83 10.62 5.74
N ASN A 202 8.80 10.12 4.50
CA ASN A 202 8.09 10.80 3.41
C ASN A 202 6.58 10.57 3.53
N THR A 203 5.80 11.37 2.81
CA THR A 203 4.35 11.17 2.63
C THR A 203 4.02 10.92 1.17
N VAL A 204 3.00 10.13 0.90
CA VAL A 204 2.72 9.63 -0.46
C VAL A 204 1.29 9.94 -0.90
N VAL A 205 1.17 10.39 -2.15
CA VAL A 205 -0.08 10.37 -2.92
C VAL A 205 0.03 9.22 -3.93
N ALA A 206 -0.80 8.19 -3.78
CA ALA A 206 -0.73 6.96 -4.56
C ALA A 206 -1.81 6.93 -5.65
N LYS A 207 -1.39 6.82 -6.91
CA LYS A 207 -2.23 6.62 -8.08
C LYS A 207 -2.11 5.16 -8.57
N PRO A 208 -3.11 4.31 -8.35
CA PRO A 208 -3.12 2.93 -8.89
C PRO A 208 -3.38 2.92 -10.40
N ALA A 209 -3.04 1.82 -11.07
CA ALA A 209 -3.51 1.58 -12.44
C ALA A 209 -5.04 1.37 -12.47
N GLU A 210 -5.66 1.79 -13.56
CA GLU A 210 -7.12 1.85 -13.75
C GLU A 210 -7.79 0.47 -13.65
N ASP A 211 -7.10 -0.56 -14.11
CA ASP A 211 -7.60 -1.95 -14.13
C ASP A 211 -7.54 -2.62 -12.74
N THR A 212 -7.03 -1.93 -11.71
CA THR A 212 -6.67 -2.52 -10.41
C THR A 212 -7.06 -1.67 -9.21
N VAL A 213 -8.10 -0.85 -9.38
CA VAL A 213 -8.49 0.13 -8.37
C VAL A 213 -9.13 -0.51 -7.13
N VAL A 214 -9.75 -1.69 -7.22
CA VAL A 214 -10.40 -2.36 -6.09
C VAL A 214 -9.38 -2.96 -5.13
N ILE A 215 -8.40 -3.71 -5.63
CA ILE A 215 -7.33 -4.25 -4.79
C ILE A 215 -6.51 -3.13 -4.13
N ALA A 216 -6.24 -2.05 -4.86
CA ALA A 216 -5.55 -0.89 -4.30
C ALA A 216 -6.37 -0.21 -3.18
N ALA A 217 -7.70 -0.14 -3.31
CA ALA A 217 -8.56 0.35 -2.22
C ALA A 217 -8.51 -0.56 -0.99
N LYS A 218 -8.50 -1.89 -1.16
CA LYS A 218 -8.34 -2.85 -0.05
C LYS A 218 -6.98 -2.72 0.66
N VAL A 219 -5.91 -2.36 -0.05
CA VAL A 219 -4.62 -1.98 0.58
C VAL A 219 -4.78 -0.74 1.46
N PHE A 220 -5.53 0.26 1.00
CA PHE A 220 -5.79 1.46 1.80
C PHE A 220 -6.70 1.23 3.01
N GLU A 221 -7.62 0.26 2.96
CA GLU A 221 -8.33 -0.20 4.18
C GLU A 221 -7.34 -0.73 5.22
N ILE A 222 -6.31 -1.47 4.80
CA ILE A 222 -5.25 -1.96 5.70
C ILE A 222 -4.43 -0.80 6.28
N PHE A 223 -4.07 0.20 5.47
CA PHE A 223 -3.36 1.38 5.96
C PHE A 223 -4.22 2.21 6.93
N HIS A 224 -5.51 2.35 6.65
CA HIS A 224 -6.45 3.01 7.55
C HIS A 224 -6.53 2.28 8.90
N GLU A 225 -6.73 0.96 8.90
CA GLU A 225 -6.80 0.14 10.12
C GLU A 225 -5.45 0.09 10.87
N ALA A 226 -4.33 0.13 10.14
CA ALA A 226 -3.00 0.26 10.71
C ALA A 226 -2.85 1.59 11.48
N GLY A 227 -3.57 2.63 11.07
CA GLY A 227 -3.58 3.92 11.75
C GLY A 227 -2.47 4.85 11.27
N PHE A 228 -2.14 4.82 9.97
CA PHE A 228 -1.29 5.87 9.41
C PHE A 228 -1.94 7.24 9.66
N PRO A 229 -1.18 8.25 10.14
CA PRO A 229 -1.74 9.56 10.38
C PRO A 229 -2.40 10.17 9.13
N PRO A 230 -3.44 11.00 9.29
CA PRO A 230 -4.05 11.76 8.20
C PRO A 230 -3.00 12.39 7.28
N GLY A 231 -3.13 12.14 5.96
CA GLY A 231 -2.26 12.70 4.93
C GLY A 231 -0.94 11.97 4.68
N VAL A 232 -0.52 11.02 5.53
CA VAL A 232 0.75 10.28 5.31
C VAL A 232 0.68 9.39 4.07
N VAL A 233 -0.46 8.74 3.86
CA VAL A 233 -0.78 8.00 2.63
C VAL A 233 -2.13 8.47 2.12
N ASN A 234 -2.22 8.75 0.82
CA ASN A 234 -3.44 9.18 0.15
C ASN A 234 -3.69 8.32 -1.10
N PHE A 235 -4.95 7.97 -1.37
CA PHE A 235 -5.36 7.11 -2.47
C PHE A 235 -6.14 7.91 -3.50
N LEU A 236 -5.58 8.04 -4.71
CA LEU A 236 -6.15 8.78 -5.82
C LEU A 236 -6.26 7.91 -7.09
N PRO A 237 -7.22 6.97 -7.15
CA PRO A 237 -7.61 6.35 -8.41
C PRO A 237 -8.02 7.45 -9.40
N GLY A 238 -7.40 7.43 -10.57
CA GLY A 238 -7.60 8.40 -11.64
C GLY A 238 -7.62 7.69 -12.99
N GLY A 239 -8.31 8.28 -13.96
CA GLY A 239 -8.42 7.69 -15.30
C GLY A 239 -7.15 7.85 -16.14
N LYS A 240 -7.13 7.17 -17.29
CA LYS A 240 -6.08 7.35 -18.30
C LYS A 240 -5.98 8.83 -18.66
N PRO A 241 -4.76 9.39 -18.84
CA PRO A 241 -4.62 10.71 -19.44
C PRO A 241 -5.44 10.77 -20.72
N ALA A 242 -6.14 11.88 -20.96
CA ALA A 242 -6.63 12.16 -22.30
C ALA A 242 -5.42 12.06 -23.23
N SER A 243 -5.50 11.21 -24.26
CA SER A 243 -4.41 10.98 -25.20
C SER A 243 -3.81 12.31 -25.64
N TRP A 244 -2.50 12.46 -25.45
CA TRP A 244 -1.72 13.60 -25.94
C TRP A 244 -1.82 13.74 -27.45
#